data_AF-A0A1I7T2N1-F1
#
_entry.id   AF-A0A1I7T2N1-F1
#
_cell.length_a   1.000
_cell.length_b   1.000
_cell.length_c   1.000
_cell.angle_alpha   90.00
_cell.angle_beta   90.00
_cell.angle_gamma   90.00
#
_symmetry.space_group_name_H-M   'P 1'
#
loop_
_entity.id
_entity.type
_entity.pdbx_description
1 polymer ?
#
loop_
_entity_poly.entity_id
_entity_poly.type
_entity_poly.pdbx_seq_one_letter_code
_entity_poly.pdbx_strand_id
1 'polypeptide(L)'
;MYDFSEMGKLIPCCANIWFPQTAFAGFYYCLTSDSMSDNDRRAELLLRVTNGFMLASSLAMYWIISKYGIGGSNEIIPLQENEDEEETESESESSDEEESESDSSDEEETEPQYNELKCRVCLKGYSSNLEKRMPRMMRCGHTVCFGCAKKIEKQTICITCPFCRKGTYEHSEDLPKNYSKIGLLEEMKQERK
;
A
#
# COMPACT_ATOMS: atom_id res chain seq x y z
N MET A 1 12.63 -25.03 -24.28
CA MET A 1 11.25 -25.18 -24.81
C MET A 1 10.35 -24.48 -23.81
N TYR A 2 10.03 -23.21 -24.06
CA TYR A 2 9.15 -22.41 -23.20
C TYR A 2 7.85 -22.12 -23.94
N ASP A 3 6.77 -22.26 -23.19
CA ASP A 3 5.37 -22.34 -23.61
C ASP A 3 4.87 -21.03 -24.22
N PHE A 4 4.13 -21.13 -25.33
CA PHE A 4 3.77 -20.03 -26.23
C PHE A 4 2.37 -19.45 -25.93
N SER A 5 1.82 -19.70 -24.73
CA SER A 5 0.40 -19.49 -24.43
C SER A 5 0.06 -18.23 -23.62
N GLU A 6 1.03 -17.45 -23.12
CA GLU A 6 0.77 -16.22 -22.34
C GLU A 6 1.10 -14.89 -23.04
N MET A 7 1.52 -14.91 -24.31
CA MET A 7 1.75 -13.68 -25.11
C MET A 7 0.46 -13.10 -25.73
N GLY A 8 -0.72 -13.46 -25.21
CA GLY A 8 -2.03 -13.11 -25.78
C GLY A 8 -2.84 -12.05 -25.01
N LYS A 9 -2.38 -11.57 -23.84
CA LYS A 9 -3.18 -10.67 -22.98
C LYS A 9 -2.61 -9.27 -22.75
N LEU A 10 -1.47 -8.94 -23.37
CA LEU A 10 -0.85 -7.60 -23.34
C LEU A 10 -1.14 -6.76 -24.59
N ILE A 11 -2.05 -7.22 -25.45
CA ILE A 11 -2.43 -6.56 -26.71
C ILE A 11 -3.92 -6.18 -26.61
N PRO A 12 -4.27 -5.13 -25.86
CA PRO A 12 -5.21 -4.16 -26.47
C PRO A 12 -5.01 -2.69 -26.09
N CYS A 13 -3.95 -2.29 -25.38
CA CYS A 13 -3.82 -0.88 -24.93
C CYS A 13 -2.80 -0.04 -25.71
N CYS A 14 -1.73 -0.64 -26.24
CA CYS A 14 -0.73 0.12 -27.02
C CYS A 14 -1.27 0.58 -28.38
N ALA A 15 -2.24 -0.16 -28.94
CA ALA A 15 -2.83 0.14 -30.24
C ALA A 15 -3.82 1.32 -30.23
N ASN A 16 -4.35 1.74 -29.06
CA ASN A 16 -5.34 2.83 -28.98
C ASN A 16 -4.77 4.16 -28.45
N ILE A 17 -3.59 4.14 -27.83
CA ILE A 17 -3.00 5.36 -27.24
C ILE A 17 -2.01 6.04 -28.20
N TRP A 18 -1.34 5.28 -29.07
CA TRP A 18 -0.33 5.81 -30.00
C TRP A 18 -0.82 6.02 -31.44
N PHE A 19 -1.98 5.48 -31.79
CA PHE A 19 -2.57 5.68 -33.11
C PHE A 19 -3.20 7.07 -33.34
N PRO A 20 -3.79 7.77 -32.34
CA PRO A 20 -4.37 9.08 -32.59
C PRO A 20 -3.30 10.14 -32.86
N GLN A 21 -2.19 10.16 -32.11
CA GLN A 21 -1.23 11.27 -32.19
C GLN A 21 -0.47 11.32 -33.52
N THR A 22 -0.19 10.16 -34.13
CA THR A 22 0.46 10.07 -35.45
C THR A 22 -0.54 10.24 -36.59
N ALA A 23 -1.76 9.73 -36.46
CA ALA A 23 -2.82 9.90 -37.46
C ALA A 23 -3.31 11.36 -37.55
N PHE A 24 -3.45 12.06 -36.42
CA PHE A 24 -3.77 13.50 -36.41
C PHE A 24 -2.65 14.34 -37.03
N ALA A 25 -1.39 13.99 -36.82
CA ALA A 25 -0.26 14.68 -37.45
C ALA A 25 -0.24 14.47 -38.98
N GLY A 26 -0.52 13.26 -39.46
CA GLY A 26 -0.65 12.95 -40.89
C GLY A 26 -1.87 13.62 -41.54
N PHE A 27 -3.01 13.67 -40.85
CA PHE A 27 -4.21 14.34 -41.34
C PHE A 27 -4.04 15.87 -41.41
N TYR A 28 -3.40 16.48 -40.40
CA TYR A 28 -3.05 17.90 -40.44
C TYR A 28 -2.03 18.19 -41.54
N TYR A 29 -1.03 17.32 -41.74
CA TYR A 29 -0.06 17.41 -42.83
C TYR A 29 -0.72 17.45 -44.22
N CYS A 30 -1.76 16.64 -44.45
CA CYS A 30 -2.51 16.67 -45.70
C CYS A 30 -3.44 17.91 -45.82
N LEU A 31 -3.92 18.46 -44.72
CA LEU A 31 -4.84 19.61 -44.71
C LEU A 31 -4.15 20.97 -44.78
N THR A 32 -2.92 21.12 -44.27
CA THR A 32 -2.18 22.40 -44.24
C THR A 32 -1.14 22.55 -45.34
N SER A 33 -1.08 21.59 -46.27
CA SER A 33 -0.11 21.48 -47.37
C SER A 33 -0.03 22.68 -48.32
N ASP A 34 -0.92 23.68 -48.19
CA ASP A 34 -1.02 24.77 -49.16
C ASP A 34 -0.73 26.18 -48.60
N SER A 35 -0.27 26.35 -47.35
CA SER A 35 -0.07 27.71 -46.81
C SER A 35 1.04 27.96 -45.77
N MET A 36 1.79 26.95 -45.29
CA MET A 36 2.82 27.15 -44.25
C MET A 36 4.26 27.09 -44.77
N SER A 37 5.10 28.01 -44.27
CA SER A 37 6.54 28.04 -44.54
C SER A 37 7.24 26.82 -43.93
N ASP A 38 8.25 26.29 -44.62
CA ASP A 38 9.06 25.14 -44.17
C ASP A 38 9.62 25.29 -42.75
N ASN A 39 9.90 26.54 -42.34
CA ASN A 39 10.38 26.85 -41.00
C ASN A 39 9.28 26.70 -39.95
N ASP A 40 8.05 27.10 -40.25
CA ASP A 40 6.90 26.96 -39.35
C ASP A 40 6.55 25.49 -39.16
N ARG A 41 6.68 24.69 -40.22
CA ARG A 41 6.53 23.23 -40.18
C ARG A 41 7.56 22.56 -39.27
N ARG A 42 8.84 22.97 -39.37
CA ARG A 42 9.90 22.46 -38.49
C ARG A 42 9.66 22.88 -37.03
N ALA A 43 9.22 24.11 -36.80
CA ALA A 43 8.90 24.61 -35.47
C ALA A 43 7.72 23.83 -34.84
N GLU A 44 6.66 23.56 -35.60
CA GLU A 44 5.51 22.80 -35.11
C GLU A 44 5.88 21.35 -34.76
N LEU A 45 6.68 20.69 -35.59
CA LEU A 45 7.19 19.34 -35.31
C LEU A 45 8.06 19.31 -34.05
N LEU A 46 8.99 20.27 -33.92
CA LEU A 46 9.84 20.39 -32.74
C LEU A 46 9.00 20.61 -31.48
N LEU A 47 8.00 21.51 -31.54
CA LEU A 47 7.13 21.82 -30.40
C LEU A 47 6.28 20.62 -29.97
N ARG A 48 5.81 19.79 -30.92
CA ARG A 48 5.08 18.55 -30.60
C ARG A 48 6.00 17.50 -29.98
N VAL A 49 7.21 17.33 -30.48
CA VAL A 49 8.19 16.37 -29.95
C VAL A 49 8.62 16.78 -28.54
N THR A 50 8.92 18.06 -28.31
CA THR A 50 9.32 18.54 -26.99
C THR A 50 8.18 18.44 -25.98
N ASN A 51 6.96 18.81 -26.36
CA ASN A 51 5.79 18.63 -25.50
C ASN A 51 5.52 17.15 -25.19
N GLY A 52 5.67 16.26 -26.18
CA GLY A 52 5.55 14.82 -25.97
C GLY A 52 6.58 14.28 -24.97
N PHE A 53 7.85 14.67 -25.12
CA PHE A 53 8.92 14.27 -24.21
C PHE A 53 8.72 14.83 -22.80
N MET A 54 8.31 16.10 -22.68
CA MET A 54 8.04 16.75 -21.39
C MET A 54 6.86 16.09 -20.66
N LEU A 55 5.77 15.79 -21.36
CA LEU A 55 4.61 15.11 -20.78
C LEU A 55 4.95 13.67 -20.37
N ALA A 56 5.67 12.93 -21.22
CA ALA A 56 6.11 11.58 -20.89
C ALA A 56 7.03 11.56 -19.65
N SER A 57 7.99 12.49 -19.58
CA SER A 57 8.89 12.64 -18.44
C SER A 57 8.14 13.00 -17.16
N SER A 58 7.18 13.93 -17.25
CA SER A 58 6.36 14.34 -16.11
C SER A 58 5.49 13.19 -15.58
N LEU A 59 4.87 12.42 -16.47
CA LEU A 59 4.09 11.24 -16.10
C LEU A 59 4.95 10.14 -15.49
N ALA A 60 6.14 9.89 -16.04
CA ALA A 60 7.10 8.94 -15.49
C ALA A 60 7.53 9.36 -14.08
N MET A 61 7.89 10.63 -13.88
CA MET A 61 8.26 11.16 -12.57
C MET A 61 7.10 11.06 -11.57
N TYR A 62 5.88 11.40 -11.97
CA TYR A 62 4.70 11.23 -11.12
C TYR A 62 4.49 9.77 -10.73
N TRP A 63 4.56 8.84 -11.68
CA TRP A 63 4.42 7.41 -11.41
C TRP A 63 5.50 6.88 -10.47
N ILE A 64 6.76 7.29 -10.67
CA ILE A 64 7.89 6.94 -9.79
C ILE A 64 7.65 7.48 -8.38
N ILE A 65 7.26 8.75 -8.24
CA ILE A 65 6.97 9.37 -6.95
C ILE A 65 5.80 8.66 -6.24
N SER A 66 4.74 8.28 -6.97
CA SER A 66 3.62 7.52 -6.40
C SER A 66 4.04 6.13 -5.91
N LYS A 67 4.98 5.48 -6.60
CA LYS A 67 5.43 4.12 -6.25
C LYS A 67 6.50 4.10 -5.15
N TYR A 68 7.46 5.00 -5.21
CA TYR A 68 8.67 4.95 -4.39
C TYR A 68 8.75 6.08 -3.35
N GLY A 69 7.89 7.09 -3.44
CA GLY A 69 7.95 8.28 -2.60
C GLY A 69 9.13 9.20 -2.95
N ILE A 70 9.12 10.44 -2.45
CA ILE A 70 10.25 11.37 -2.59
C ILE A 70 11.20 11.12 -1.42
N GLY A 71 12.27 10.36 -1.67
CA GLY A 71 13.34 10.10 -0.71
C GLY A 71 14.23 11.33 -0.52
N GLY A 72 13.80 12.29 0.31
CA GLY A 72 14.62 13.40 0.79
C GLY A 72 15.33 13.05 2.10
N SER A 73 16.63 12.75 2.00
CA SER A 73 17.68 12.75 3.04
C SER A 73 17.29 12.33 4.47
N ASN A 74 17.60 11.07 4.79
CA ASN A 74 18.41 10.66 5.96
C ASN A 74 18.92 9.24 5.70
N GLU A 75 20.25 9.06 5.73
CA GLU A 75 21.00 7.78 5.62
C GLU A 75 20.45 6.74 6.63
N ILE A 76 20.48 5.40 6.46
CA ILE A 76 21.55 4.46 6.08
C ILE A 76 20.94 3.13 5.52
N ILE A 77 21.71 2.54 4.59
CA ILE A 77 21.78 1.24 3.82
C ILE A 77 21.69 -0.04 4.73
N PRO A 78 21.48 -1.33 4.31
CA PRO A 78 21.84 -1.99 3.03
C PRO A 78 20.81 -2.89 2.32
N LEU A 79 21.15 -3.09 1.04
CA LEU A 79 20.88 -4.25 0.18
C LEU A 79 20.88 -5.59 0.94
N GLN A 80 19.84 -6.38 0.72
CA GLN A 80 19.99 -7.83 0.67
C GLN A 80 19.41 -8.31 -0.66
N GLU A 81 20.35 -8.52 -1.61
CA GLU A 81 20.32 -9.67 -2.51
C GLU A 81 20.05 -10.91 -1.66
N ASN A 82 18.96 -11.61 -1.94
CA ASN A 82 18.81 -13.00 -1.54
C ASN A 82 18.97 -13.79 -2.84
N GLU A 83 20.19 -14.29 -3.06
CA GLU A 83 20.40 -15.48 -3.87
C GLU A 83 20.18 -16.68 -2.96
N ASP A 84 19.43 -17.63 -3.49
CA ASP A 84 19.07 -18.91 -2.91
C ASP A 84 20.28 -19.87 -2.80
N GLU A 85 20.03 -21.03 -2.17
CA GLU A 85 20.88 -22.23 -2.04
C GLU A 85 21.80 -22.22 -0.79
N GLU A 86 21.90 -23.27 0.05
CA GLU A 86 21.53 -24.67 -0.09
C GLU A 86 21.45 -25.32 1.31
N GLU A 87 20.85 -26.51 1.31
CA GLU A 87 20.41 -27.38 2.39
C GLU A 87 21.54 -27.86 3.33
N THR A 88 21.19 -28.18 4.58
CA THR A 88 21.75 -29.37 5.26
C THR A 88 20.74 -29.91 6.27
N GLU A 89 20.21 -31.07 5.92
CA GLU A 89 19.38 -31.94 6.72
C GLU A 89 20.12 -32.43 7.98
N SER A 90 19.42 -32.53 9.09
CA SER A 90 19.58 -33.67 9.98
C SER A 90 18.24 -34.00 10.61
N GLU A 91 17.70 -35.13 10.17
CA GLU A 91 16.54 -35.80 10.72
C GLU A 91 16.87 -36.38 12.10
N SER A 92 15.91 -36.32 13.02
CA SER A 92 15.65 -37.43 13.92
C SER A 92 14.19 -37.37 14.34
N GLU A 93 13.39 -38.26 13.77
CA GLU A 93 12.03 -38.58 14.19
C GLU A 93 12.02 -39.23 15.58
N SER A 94 10.99 -38.95 16.37
CA SER A 94 10.13 -40.01 16.91
C SER A 94 8.85 -39.45 17.51
N SER A 95 7.75 -40.05 17.05
CA SER A 95 6.39 -40.20 17.55
C SER A 95 6.18 -40.09 19.07
N ASP A 96 5.07 -39.50 19.50
CA ASP A 96 3.90 -40.25 19.98
C ASP A 96 2.74 -39.29 20.31
N GLU A 97 1.57 -39.57 19.74
CA GLU A 97 0.29 -39.05 20.20
C GLU A 97 -0.09 -39.78 21.49
N GLU A 98 -0.58 -39.10 22.52
CA GLU A 98 -1.70 -39.56 23.37
C GLU A 98 -2.37 -38.36 24.05
N GLU A 99 -3.71 -38.37 24.02
CA GLU A 99 -4.59 -37.46 24.73
C GLU A 99 -4.60 -37.80 26.23
N SER A 100 -4.58 -36.78 27.10
CA SER A 100 -5.18 -36.92 28.44
C SER A 100 -5.63 -35.58 28.99
N GLU A 101 -6.94 -35.47 29.20
CA GLU A 101 -7.64 -34.49 30.03
C GLU A 101 -7.12 -34.47 31.48
N SER A 102 -7.41 -33.37 32.19
CA SER A 102 -7.46 -33.20 33.66
C SER A 102 -6.34 -32.36 34.31
N ASP A 103 -6.67 -31.08 34.48
CA ASP A 103 -6.75 -30.38 35.78
C ASP A 103 -5.59 -30.54 36.78
N SER A 104 -4.77 -29.49 36.89
CA SER A 104 -4.35 -28.97 38.19
C SER A 104 -3.91 -27.52 38.06
N SER A 105 -4.47 -26.74 38.96
CA SER A 105 -4.37 -25.31 39.16
C SER A 105 -2.93 -24.90 39.49
N ASP A 106 -2.44 -23.86 38.82
CA ASP A 106 -1.48 -22.92 39.41
C ASP A 106 -1.86 -21.52 38.94
N GLU A 107 -2.32 -20.73 39.91
CA GLU A 107 -2.72 -19.34 39.78
C GLU A 107 -1.48 -18.46 39.56
N GLU A 108 -1.16 -18.17 38.30
CA GLU A 108 -0.51 -16.90 37.98
C GLU A 108 -1.59 -15.92 37.54
N GLU A 109 -1.93 -14.97 38.43
CA GLU A 109 -2.61 -13.73 38.09
C GLU A 109 -1.70 -12.89 37.18
N THR A 110 -1.46 -13.33 35.95
CA THR A 110 -1.03 -12.41 34.90
C THR A 110 -2.24 -11.52 34.67
N GLU A 111 -2.25 -10.25 35.07
CA GLU A 111 -3.33 -9.32 34.68
C GLU A 111 -3.35 -9.16 33.13
N PRO A 112 -4.27 -9.79 32.38
CA PRO A 112 -4.18 -9.82 30.93
C PRO A 112 -5.48 -9.29 30.34
N GLN A 113 -5.96 -8.10 30.76
CA GLN A 113 -7.24 -7.61 30.22
C GLN A 113 -7.26 -6.12 29.84
N TYR A 114 -6.57 -5.24 30.56
CA TYR A 114 -6.72 -3.79 30.30
C TYR A 114 -5.75 -3.20 29.29
N ASN A 115 -4.60 -3.81 29.04
CA ASN A 115 -3.61 -3.28 28.10
C ASN A 115 -3.97 -3.59 26.63
N GLU A 116 -4.66 -4.71 26.38
CA GLU A 116 -5.17 -5.12 25.07
C GLU A 116 -6.17 -4.09 24.51
N LEU A 117 -6.95 -3.46 25.39
CA LEU A 117 -8.01 -2.52 25.06
C LEU A 117 -7.60 -1.04 25.07
N LYS A 118 -6.30 -0.76 25.05
CA LYS A 118 -5.75 0.59 24.91
C LYS A 118 -5.02 0.75 23.58
N CYS A 119 -5.13 1.94 23.02
CA CYS A 119 -4.37 2.30 21.83
C CYS A 119 -2.90 2.48 22.18
N ARG A 120 -1.98 1.65 21.64
CA ARG A 120 -0.54 1.74 21.92
C ARG A 120 0.14 3.03 21.45
N VAL A 121 -0.55 3.86 20.68
CA VAL A 121 -0.03 5.17 20.19
C VAL A 121 -0.34 6.31 21.17
N CYS A 122 -1.55 6.35 21.74
CA CYS A 122 -1.96 7.44 22.64
C CYS A 122 -2.26 6.98 24.07
N LEU A 123 -2.09 5.68 24.35
CA LEU A 123 -2.26 4.99 25.62
C LEU A 123 -3.66 5.12 26.25
N LYS A 124 -4.64 5.56 25.47
CA LYS A 124 -6.03 5.73 25.92
C LYS A 124 -6.88 4.55 25.49
N GLY A 125 -7.84 4.19 26.32
CA GLY A 125 -8.79 3.10 26.07
C GLY A 125 -9.56 3.31 24.77
N TYR A 126 -9.78 2.23 24.03
CA TYR A 126 -10.69 2.21 22.90
C TYR A 126 -12.14 2.36 23.38
N SER A 127 -13.04 2.71 22.45
CA SER A 127 -14.47 2.76 22.73
C SER A 127 -15.26 2.45 21.47
N SER A 128 -16.29 1.61 21.61
CA SER A 128 -17.26 1.33 20.55
C SER A 128 -18.21 2.51 20.27
N ASN A 129 -18.40 3.42 21.23
CA ASN A 129 -19.38 4.52 21.11
C ASN A 129 -18.74 5.84 20.66
N LEU A 130 -17.47 6.05 20.97
CA LEU A 130 -16.79 7.32 20.68
C LEU A 130 -15.93 7.16 19.43
N GLU A 131 -16.30 7.84 18.34
CA GLU A 131 -15.64 7.71 17.05
C GLU A 131 -14.12 7.94 17.12
N LYS A 132 -13.66 8.97 17.84
CA LYS A 132 -12.22 9.25 18.05
C LYS A 132 -11.45 8.08 18.68
N ARG A 133 -12.14 7.21 19.41
CA ARG A 133 -11.62 6.01 20.10
C ARG A 133 -11.99 4.71 19.43
N MET A 134 -12.67 4.75 18.29
CA MET A 134 -13.00 3.57 17.49
C MET A 134 -11.69 2.89 17.05
N PRO A 135 -11.48 1.59 17.32
CA PRO A 135 -10.32 0.87 16.83
C PRO A 135 -10.44 0.66 15.31
N ARG A 136 -9.42 1.09 14.57
CA ARG A 136 -9.31 1.01 13.11
C ARG A 136 -8.08 0.17 12.74
N MET A 137 -8.23 -0.73 11.78
CA MET A 137 -7.15 -1.59 11.30
C MET A 137 -6.49 -0.96 10.08
N MET A 138 -5.17 -0.91 10.10
CA MET A 138 -4.37 -0.55 8.93
C MET A 138 -4.20 -1.77 8.02
N ARG A 139 -3.75 -1.57 6.78
CA ARG A 139 -3.54 -2.66 5.80
C ARG A 139 -2.55 -3.73 6.26
N CYS A 140 -1.66 -3.38 7.18
CA CYS A 140 -0.73 -4.32 7.81
C CYS A 140 -1.33 -5.14 8.97
N GLY A 141 -2.62 -4.98 9.29
CA GLY A 141 -3.30 -5.66 10.41
C GLY A 141 -3.17 -4.95 11.76
N HIS A 142 -2.23 -4.02 11.93
CA HIS A 142 -2.09 -3.28 13.17
C HIS A 142 -3.28 -2.36 13.43
N THR A 143 -3.68 -2.25 14.70
CA THR A 143 -4.85 -1.48 15.11
C THR A 143 -4.45 -0.21 15.87
N VAL A 144 -5.01 0.93 15.46
CA VAL A 144 -4.89 2.21 16.16
C VAL A 144 -6.29 2.80 16.37
N CYS A 145 -6.45 3.78 17.26
CA CYS A 145 -7.74 4.47 17.35
C CYS A 145 -7.89 5.46 16.19
N PHE A 146 -9.12 5.71 15.73
CA PHE A 146 -9.40 6.64 14.63
C PHE A 146 -8.75 8.02 14.82
N GLY A 147 -8.77 8.55 16.06
CA GLY A 147 -8.11 9.83 16.35
C GLY A 147 -6.59 9.82 16.16
N CYS A 148 -5.93 8.67 16.32
CA CYS A 148 -4.50 8.50 16.02
C CYS A 148 -4.29 8.37 14.51
N ALA A 149 -5.11 7.57 13.81
CA ALA A 149 -5.06 7.45 12.36
C ALA A 149 -5.22 8.83 11.68
N LYS A 150 -6.22 9.61 12.10
CA LYS A 150 -6.47 10.97 11.59
C LYS A 150 -5.36 11.97 11.93
N LYS A 151 -4.61 11.74 13.02
CA LYS A 151 -3.43 12.57 13.34
C LYS A 151 -2.26 12.24 12.42
N ILE A 152 -2.03 10.95 12.17
CA ILE A 152 -0.97 10.49 11.26
C ILE A 152 -1.26 10.99 9.84
N GLU A 153 -2.49 10.82 9.35
CA GLU A 153 -2.92 11.31 8.03
C GLU A 153 -2.68 12.81 7.83
N LYS A 154 -2.81 13.63 8.87
CA LYS A 154 -2.53 15.08 8.78
C LYS A 154 -1.05 15.43 8.67
N GLN A 155 -0.17 14.51 9.06
CA GLN A 155 1.27 14.75 9.12
C GLN A 155 2.01 14.19 7.89
N THR A 156 1.39 13.27 7.16
CA THR A 156 2.03 12.52 6.07
C THR A 156 1.09 12.38 4.88
N ILE A 157 1.64 12.19 3.68
CA ILE A 157 0.86 12.01 2.44
C ILE A 157 0.04 10.71 2.46
N CYS A 158 0.50 9.70 3.19
CA CYS A 158 -0.21 8.42 3.41
C CYS A 158 -0.17 8.03 4.89
N ILE A 159 -1.12 7.21 5.34
CA ILE A 159 -1.17 6.76 6.73
C ILE A 159 -0.09 5.70 6.94
N THR A 160 1.01 6.09 7.61
CA THR A 160 2.12 5.18 7.91
C THR A 160 1.86 4.46 9.22
N CYS A 161 2.01 3.13 9.23
CA CYS A 161 1.85 2.35 10.44
C CYS A 161 2.93 2.69 11.47
N PRO A 162 2.57 3.06 12.73
CA PRO A 162 3.55 3.41 13.75
C PRO A 162 4.33 2.19 14.29
N PHE A 163 3.88 0.97 13.97
CA PHE A 163 4.49 -0.27 14.48
C PHE A 163 5.41 -0.93 13.46
N CYS A 164 4.99 -1.02 12.19
CA CYS A 164 5.73 -1.71 11.13
C CYS A 164 6.09 -0.82 9.93
N ARG A 165 5.80 0.48 9.99
CA ARG A 165 6.11 1.49 8.96
C ARG A 165 5.52 1.24 7.56
N LYS A 166 4.66 0.22 7.39
CA LYS A 166 3.91 0.00 6.14
C LYS A 166 2.92 1.15 5.92
N GLY A 167 2.95 1.74 4.72
CA GLY A 167 2.05 2.80 4.30
C GLY A 167 0.67 2.28 3.86
N THR A 168 -0.37 3.05 4.14
CA THR A 168 -1.73 2.86 3.62
C THR A 168 -2.16 4.16 2.93
N TYR A 169 -2.52 4.08 1.66
CA TYR A 169 -2.90 5.25 0.83
C TYR A 169 -4.37 5.64 0.96
N GLU A 170 -5.11 4.99 1.86
CA GLU A 170 -6.52 5.27 2.12
C GLU A 170 -6.68 6.34 3.19
N HIS A 171 -7.83 7.03 3.19
CA HIS A 171 -8.14 8.01 4.22
C HIS A 171 -8.42 7.33 5.57
N SER A 172 -8.25 8.08 6.66
CA SER A 172 -8.45 7.51 8.00
C SER A 172 -9.90 7.04 8.25
N GLU A 173 -10.85 7.59 7.49
CA GLU A 173 -12.28 7.29 7.55
C GLU A 173 -12.61 5.94 6.86
N ASP A 174 -11.84 5.60 5.82
CA ASP A 174 -11.98 4.38 5.03
C ASP A 174 -11.32 3.16 5.67
N LEU A 175 -10.45 3.36 6.67
CA LEU A 175 -9.83 2.25 7.40
C LEU A 175 -10.90 1.35 8.04
N PRO A 176 -10.85 0.02 7.83
CA PRO A 176 -11.84 -0.89 8.41
C PRO A 176 -11.83 -0.83 9.94
N LYS A 177 -13.02 -0.96 10.55
CA LYS A 177 -13.14 -1.09 12.01
C LYS A 177 -12.62 -2.45 12.46
N ASN A 178 -11.92 -2.49 13.59
CA ASN A 178 -11.54 -3.77 14.21
C ASN A 178 -12.72 -4.32 15.01
N TYR A 179 -13.56 -5.14 14.38
CA TYR A 179 -14.74 -5.72 15.04
C TYR A 179 -14.39 -6.67 16.18
N SER A 180 -13.26 -7.38 16.11
CA SER A 180 -12.79 -8.24 17.20
C SER A 180 -12.51 -7.43 18.47
N LYS A 181 -11.80 -6.30 18.36
CA LYS A 181 -11.61 -5.39 19.51
C LYS A 181 -12.91 -4.75 19.97
N ILE A 182 -13.83 -4.45 19.07
CA ILE A 182 -15.13 -3.87 19.41
C ILE A 182 -15.96 -4.86 20.23
N GLY A 183 -16.01 -6.14 19.83
CA GLY A 183 -16.71 -7.20 20.57
C GLY A 183 -16.20 -7.31 22.01
N LEU A 184 -14.87 -7.40 22.18
CA LEU A 184 -14.25 -7.43 23.52
C LEU A 184 -14.58 -6.17 24.36
N LEU A 185 -14.61 -4.99 23.74
CA LEU A 185 -14.99 -3.74 24.43
C LEU A 185 -16.46 -3.72 24.87
N GLU A 186 -17.34 -4.41 24.13
CA GLU A 186 -18.77 -4.47 24.43
C GLU A 186 -19.05 -5.48 25.54
N GLU A 187 -18.39 -6.64 25.50
CA GLU A 187 -18.44 -7.66 26.56
C GLU A 187 -17.99 -7.09 27.91
N MET A 188 -16.81 -6.46 27.96
CA MET A 188 -16.32 -5.79 29.18
C MET A 188 -17.17 -4.59 29.64
N LYS A 189 -18.08 -4.07 28.82
CA LYS A 189 -19.06 -3.05 29.26
C LYS A 189 -20.31 -3.68 29.88
N GLN A 190 -20.64 -4.92 29.51
CA GLN A 190 -21.78 -5.66 30.04
C GLN A 190 -21.49 -6.21 31.43
N GLU A 191 -20.28 -6.71 31.68
CA GLU A 191 -19.83 -7.20 32.99
C GLU A 191 -19.78 -6.11 34.09
N ARG A 192 -19.74 -4.83 33.68
CA ARG A 192 -19.68 -3.68 34.59
C ARG A 192 -21.03 -3.03 34.90
N LYS A 193 -22.14 -3.64 34.46
CA LYS A 193 -23.51 -3.18 34.75
C LYS A 193 -24.18 -4.09 35.76
#